data_AF-A0A0C9V557-F1
#
_entry.id   AF-A0A0C9V557-F1
#
_cell.length_a   1.000
_cell.length_b   1.000
_cell.length_c   1.000
_cell.angle_alpha   90.00
_cell.angle_beta   90.00
_cell.angle_gamma   90.00
#
_symmetry.space_group_name_H-M   'P 1'
#
loop_
_entity.id
_entity.type
_entity.pdbx_description
1 polymer ?
#
loop_
_entity_poly.entity_id
_entity_poly.type
_entity_poly.pdbx_seq_one_letter_code
_entity_poly.pdbx_strand_id
1 'polypeptide(L)'
;MNPENQQNSCPIFLEGKPGRGKTFLINALASHIHSQGKIALIVATSALAASMYEHAFTAHSMFKIPVNQENINLRCKVKPHTNWANLILQAAAIIWDELPLANKAVLECVDILCRELHGNNLPFGGKPFISIGDFHQVSPVVKEQGPTATIEASIKTSHLWPDFRILSLHHPNPLCCRS
;
A
#
# COMPACT_ATOMS: atom_id res chain seq x y z
N MET A 1 3.23 -23.07 18.55
CA MET A 1 3.43 -22.06 17.48
C MET A 1 4.30 -22.73 16.43
N ASN A 2 3.78 -22.94 15.22
CA ASN A 2 4.49 -23.69 14.17
C ASN A 2 5.42 -22.72 13.40
N PRO A 3 6.74 -22.96 13.33
CA PRO A 3 7.71 -22.02 12.74
C PRO A 3 7.81 -22.05 11.20
N GLU A 4 6.93 -22.78 10.50
CA GLU A 4 7.11 -23.11 9.08
C GLU A 4 6.44 -22.17 8.05
N ASN A 5 6.10 -20.92 8.37
CA ASN A 5 5.50 -20.01 7.38
C ASN A 5 6.03 -18.57 7.44
N GLN A 6 7.30 -18.39 7.79
CA GLN A 6 7.96 -17.10 7.62
C GLN A 6 8.61 -17.04 6.23
N GLN A 7 7.76 -17.11 5.21
CA GLN A 7 8.18 -16.75 3.86
C GLN A 7 8.46 -15.24 3.91
N ASN A 8 9.74 -14.85 3.80
CA ASN A 8 10.13 -13.45 3.66
C ASN A 8 9.28 -12.81 2.56
N SER A 9 8.26 -12.05 2.96
CA SER A 9 7.30 -11.50 2.01
C SER A 9 7.90 -10.24 1.41
N CYS A 10 8.40 -10.34 0.18
CA CYS A 10 8.78 -9.16 -0.59
C CYS A 10 7.51 -8.33 -0.88
N PRO A 11 7.57 -6.99 -0.78
CA PRO A 11 6.45 -6.14 -1.15
C PRO A 11 6.18 -6.28 -2.66
N ILE A 12 4.90 -6.27 -3.05
CA ILE A 12 4.48 -6.46 -4.44
C ILE A 12 3.84 -5.16 -4.92
N PHE A 13 4.24 -4.69 -6.11
CA PHE A 13 3.56 -3.62 -6.82
C PHE A 13 2.89 -4.17 -8.08
N LEU A 14 1.58 -3.99 -8.19
CA LEU A 14 0.76 -4.36 -9.33
C LEU A 14 0.55 -3.14 -10.23
N GLU A 15 1.21 -3.12 -11.37
CA GLU A 15 0.99 -2.10 -12.39
C GLU A 15 -0.26 -2.41 -13.21
N GLY A 16 -1.25 -1.52 -13.16
CA GLY A 16 -2.52 -1.71 -13.87
C GLY A 16 -3.02 -0.41 -14.50
N LYS A 17 -3.13 -0.38 -15.82
CA LYS A 17 -3.76 0.73 -16.55
C LYS A 17 -5.25 0.89 -16.17
N PRO A 18 -5.86 2.07 -16.40
CA PRO A 18 -7.31 2.26 -16.28
C PRO A 18 -8.09 1.15 -16.99
N GLY A 19 -9.18 0.69 -16.36
CA GLY A 19 -10.03 -0.37 -16.90
C GLY A 19 -9.46 -1.80 -16.81
N ARG A 20 -8.34 -2.03 -16.13
CA ARG A 20 -7.74 -3.37 -15.96
C ARG A 20 -8.25 -4.16 -14.73
N GLY A 21 -9.31 -3.70 -14.08
CA GLY A 21 -9.91 -4.41 -12.95
C GLY A 21 -9.13 -4.34 -11.63
N LYS A 22 -8.34 -3.27 -11.41
CA LYS A 22 -7.58 -3.05 -10.16
C LYS A 22 -8.44 -3.19 -8.91
N THR A 23 -9.57 -2.47 -8.88
CA THR A 23 -10.55 -2.51 -7.78
C THR A 23 -11.14 -3.90 -7.60
N PHE A 24 -11.47 -4.59 -8.69
CA PHE A 24 -11.97 -5.98 -8.64
C PHE A 24 -10.93 -6.91 -8.02
N LEU A 25 -9.65 -6.76 -8.38
CA LEU A 25 -8.57 -7.57 -7.82
C LEU A 25 -8.37 -7.32 -6.32
N ILE A 26 -8.36 -6.05 -5.88
CA ILE A 26 -8.29 -5.74 -4.45
C ILE A 26 -9.45 -6.38 -3.69
N ASN A 27 -10.69 -6.25 -4.20
CA ASN A 27 -11.85 -6.86 -3.59
C ASN A 27 -11.74 -8.39 -3.54
N ALA A 28 -11.32 -9.03 -4.63
CA ALA A 28 -11.12 -10.48 -4.66
C ALA A 28 -10.07 -10.95 -3.66
N LEU A 29 -8.94 -10.24 -3.53
CA LEU A 29 -7.90 -10.52 -2.54
C LEU A 29 -8.43 -10.36 -1.11
N ALA A 30 -9.13 -9.26 -0.84
CA ALA A 30 -9.71 -8.99 0.46
C ALA A 30 -10.76 -10.05 0.84
N SER A 31 -11.68 -10.37 -0.06
CA SER A 31 -12.68 -11.44 0.13
C SER A 31 -12.02 -12.79 0.39
N HIS A 32 -10.93 -13.12 -0.31
CA HIS A 32 -10.19 -14.36 -0.07
C HIS A 32 -9.58 -14.39 1.35
N ILE A 33 -8.92 -13.30 1.77
CA ILE A 33 -8.34 -13.20 3.13
C ILE A 33 -9.44 -13.28 4.19
N HIS A 34 -10.55 -12.56 4.00
CA HIS A 34 -11.69 -12.54 4.93
C HIS A 34 -12.37 -13.91 5.02
N SER A 35 -12.46 -14.66 3.92
CA SER A 35 -13.01 -16.03 3.93
C SER A 35 -12.22 -16.99 4.82
N GLN A 36 -10.95 -16.67 5.12
CA GLN A 36 -10.10 -17.42 6.04
C GLN A 36 -10.19 -16.91 7.49
N GLY A 37 -11.12 -16.00 7.80
CA GLY A 37 -11.24 -15.37 9.12
C GLY A 37 -10.09 -14.41 9.47
N LYS A 38 -9.33 -13.96 8.46
CA LYS A 38 -8.20 -13.04 8.62
C LYS A 38 -8.59 -11.63 8.18
N ILE A 39 -7.77 -10.64 8.53
CA ILE A 39 -8.02 -9.23 8.21
C ILE A 39 -7.18 -8.82 6.99
N ALA A 40 -7.83 -8.29 5.94
CA ALA A 40 -7.16 -7.55 4.89
C ALA A 40 -7.23 -6.05 5.22
N LEU A 41 -6.09 -5.42 5.52
CA LEU A 41 -6.08 -3.99 5.79
C LEU A 41 -5.97 -3.22 4.47
N ILE A 42 -7.11 -2.73 3.98
CA ILE A 42 -7.17 -1.95 2.75
C ILE A 42 -6.95 -0.47 3.07
N VAL A 43 -5.98 0.13 2.39
CA VAL A 43 -5.69 1.56 2.44
C VAL A 43 -5.63 2.13 1.02
N ALA A 44 -5.90 3.42 0.88
CA ALA A 44 -5.71 4.12 -0.38
C ALA A 44 -5.06 5.49 -0.17
N THR A 45 -4.43 6.02 -1.22
CA THR A 45 -3.80 7.36 -1.16
C THR A 45 -4.84 8.48 -1.04
N SER A 46 -6.01 8.35 -1.67
CA SER A 46 -7.08 9.36 -1.66
C SER A 46 -8.36 8.83 -1.01
N ALA A 47 -9.20 9.75 -0.50
CA ALA A 47 -10.50 9.40 0.08
C ALA A 47 -11.46 8.79 -0.96
N LEU A 48 -11.41 9.27 -2.20
CA LEU A 48 -12.23 8.74 -3.28
C LEU A 48 -11.86 7.29 -3.59
N ALA A 49 -10.56 6.97 -3.68
CA ALA A 49 -10.11 5.59 -3.87
C ALA A 49 -10.49 4.71 -2.67
N ALA A 50 -10.33 5.20 -1.44
CA ALA A 50 -10.73 4.45 -0.24
C ALA A 50 -12.23 4.13 -0.21
N SER A 51 -13.10 5.06 -0.67
CA SER A 51 -14.55 4.84 -0.71
C SER A 51 -15.02 3.73 -1.65
N MET A 52 -14.14 3.21 -2.51
CA MET A 52 -14.45 2.09 -3.41
C MET A 52 -14.43 0.72 -2.70
N TYR A 53 -14.00 0.68 -1.45
CA TYR A 53 -13.79 -0.54 -0.68
C TYR A 53 -14.53 -0.47 0.65
N GLU A 54 -15.11 -1.60 1.07
CA GLU A 54 -15.71 -1.71 2.39
C GLU A 54 -14.62 -1.75 3.47
N HIS A 55 -14.82 -1.01 4.56
CA HIS A 55 -13.89 -0.93 5.70
C HIS A 55 -12.45 -0.48 5.35
N ALA A 56 -12.27 0.28 4.28
CA ALA A 56 -10.98 0.86 3.92
C ALA A 56 -10.78 2.25 4.52
N PHE A 57 -9.51 2.65 4.56
CA PHE A 57 -9.07 3.93 5.09
C PHE A 57 -8.18 4.66 4.09
N THR A 58 -8.07 5.98 4.21
CA THR A 58 -6.93 6.65 3.58
C THR A 58 -5.66 6.29 4.36
N ALA A 59 -4.51 6.16 3.69
CA ALA A 59 -3.24 5.86 4.35
C ALA A 59 -2.93 6.85 5.49
N HIS A 60 -3.19 8.14 5.26
CA HIS A 60 -3.05 9.18 6.28
C HIS A 60 -3.89 8.91 7.53
N SER A 61 -5.16 8.51 7.36
CA SER A 61 -6.06 8.25 8.49
C SER A 61 -5.74 6.96 9.24
N MET A 62 -5.33 5.90 8.53
CA MET A 62 -4.99 4.59 9.08
C MET A 62 -3.70 4.66 9.91
N PHE A 63 -2.65 5.24 9.33
CA PHE A 63 -1.31 5.28 9.95
C PHE A 63 -1.07 6.58 10.75
N LYS A 64 -2.08 7.44 10.87
CA LYS A 64 -1.99 8.74 11.57
C LYS A 64 -0.79 9.57 11.09
N ILE A 65 -0.63 9.63 9.77
CA ILE A 65 0.48 10.34 9.12
C ILE A 65 0.20 11.84 9.24
N PRO A 66 1.12 12.64 9.83
CA PRO A 66 0.92 14.08 9.91
C PRO A 66 0.94 14.69 8.50
N VAL A 67 0.06 15.65 8.26
CA VAL A 67 0.10 16.49 7.06
C VAL A 67 1.05 17.65 7.35
N ASN A 68 2.23 17.64 6.73
CA ASN A 68 3.14 18.79 6.70
C ASN A 68 3.38 19.22 5.24
N GLN A 69 3.80 20.47 5.03
CA GLN A 69 3.94 21.01 3.68
C GLN A 69 5.14 20.40 2.94
N GLU A 70 6.17 19.97 3.66
CA GLU A 70 7.46 19.58 3.09
C GLU A 70 7.63 18.06 2.95
N ASN A 71 6.78 17.24 3.58
CA ASN A 71 6.93 15.78 3.67
C ASN A 71 8.30 15.31 4.18
N ILE A 72 9.01 16.17 4.92
CA ILE A 72 10.32 15.87 5.51
C ILE A 72 10.12 15.23 6.90
N ASN A 73 10.93 14.20 7.20
CA ASN A 73 10.97 13.52 8.51
C ASN A 73 9.60 13.05 9.02
N LEU A 74 8.75 12.57 8.10
CA LEU A 74 7.42 12.06 8.47
C LEU A 74 7.55 10.88 9.44
N ARG A 75 6.78 10.94 10.53
CA ARG A 75 6.63 9.85 11.50
C ARG A 75 5.15 9.62 11.78
N CYS A 76 4.72 8.37 11.62
CA CYS A 76 3.37 7.95 11.93
C CYS A 76 3.10 8.16 13.42
N LYS A 77 1.89 8.64 13.76
CA LYS A 77 1.51 8.92 15.16
C LYS A 77 0.75 7.75 15.82
N VAL A 78 0.76 6.57 15.21
CA VAL A 78 0.21 5.35 15.82
C VAL A 78 1.12 4.92 16.96
N LYS A 79 0.58 4.92 18.18
CA LYS A 79 1.31 4.45 19.37
C LYS A 79 1.17 2.92 19.52
N PRO A 80 2.19 2.23 20.06
CA PRO A 80 2.06 0.83 20.46
C PRO A 80 0.87 0.60 21.39
N HIS A 81 0.32 -0.61 21.40
CA HIS A 81 -0.81 -1.03 22.23
C HIS A 81 -2.14 -0.29 22.01
N THR A 82 -2.25 0.52 20.93
CA THR A 82 -3.53 1.11 20.51
C THR A 82 -4.29 0.19 19.58
N ASN A 83 -5.60 0.41 19.42
CA ASN A 83 -6.42 -0.35 18.46
C ASN A 83 -5.87 -0.28 17.02
N TRP A 84 -5.32 0.87 16.62
CA TRP A 84 -4.69 1.02 15.30
C TRP A 84 -3.41 0.17 15.17
N ALA A 85 -2.55 0.17 16.19
CA ALA A 85 -1.36 -0.69 16.19
C ALA A 85 -1.74 -2.18 16.17
N ASN A 86 -2.72 -2.58 16.98
CA ASN A 86 -3.22 -3.95 17.01
C ASN A 86 -3.82 -4.36 15.65
N LEU A 87 -4.56 -3.46 14.98
CA LEU A 87 -5.09 -3.72 13.65
C LEU A 87 -3.97 -3.97 12.61
N ILE A 88 -2.90 -3.17 12.62
CA ILE A 88 -1.73 -3.37 11.74
C ILE A 88 -1.04 -4.70 12.05
N LEU A 89 -0.86 -5.03 13.32
CA LEU A 89 -0.23 -6.28 13.76
C LEU A 89 -1.05 -7.51 13.40
N GLN A 90 -2.37 -7.46 13.56
CA GLN A 90 -3.29 -8.57 13.29
C GLN A 90 -3.63 -8.73 11.80
N ALA A 91 -3.48 -7.68 10.99
CA ALA A 91 -3.70 -7.76 9.55
C ALA A 91 -2.86 -8.90 8.95
N ALA A 92 -3.47 -9.71 8.09
CA ALA A 92 -2.75 -10.73 7.33
C ALA A 92 -2.00 -10.12 6.14
N ALA A 93 -2.53 -9.03 5.59
CA ALA A 93 -1.88 -8.25 4.54
C ALA A 93 -2.30 -6.77 4.63
N ILE A 94 -1.42 -5.89 4.15
CA ILE A 94 -1.72 -4.49 3.86
C ILE A 94 -1.89 -4.38 2.34
N ILE A 95 -3.03 -3.86 1.89
CA ILE A 95 -3.34 -3.67 0.48
C ILE A 95 -3.48 -2.17 0.22
N TRP A 96 -2.62 -1.60 -0.63
CA TRP A 96 -2.57 -0.15 -0.89
C TRP A 96 -2.97 0.21 -2.32
N ASP A 97 -4.12 0.89 -2.48
CA ASP A 97 -4.59 1.42 -3.76
C ASP A 97 -4.07 2.82 -4.07
N GLU A 98 -3.80 3.07 -5.35
CA GLU A 98 -3.22 4.31 -5.88
C GLU A 98 -1.89 4.67 -5.23
N LEU A 99 -1.03 3.68 -4.97
CA LEU A 99 0.30 3.92 -4.38
C LEU A 99 1.15 4.93 -5.19
N PRO A 100 1.15 4.95 -6.54
CA PRO A 100 1.91 5.93 -7.32
C PRO A 100 1.57 7.40 -7.04
N LEU A 101 0.37 7.66 -6.50
CA LEU A 101 -0.04 9.02 -6.10
C LEU A 101 0.58 9.45 -4.77
N ALA A 102 1.11 8.50 -3.98
CA ALA A 102 1.70 8.80 -2.69
C ALA A 102 3.10 9.41 -2.84
N ASN A 103 3.43 10.35 -1.97
CA ASN A 103 4.82 10.80 -1.82
C ASN A 103 5.64 9.66 -1.20
N LYS A 104 6.88 9.44 -1.67
CA LYS A 104 7.78 8.41 -1.14
C LYS A 104 7.95 8.49 0.38
N ALA A 105 8.00 9.69 0.95
CA ALA A 105 8.17 9.89 2.38
C ALA A 105 6.98 9.31 3.17
N VAL A 106 5.78 9.29 2.59
CA VAL A 106 4.59 8.65 3.19
C VAL A 106 4.77 7.13 3.19
N LEU A 107 5.24 6.54 2.10
CA LEU A 107 5.52 5.10 2.00
C LEU A 107 6.60 4.68 3.02
N GLU A 108 7.72 5.41 3.05
CA GLU A 108 8.84 5.16 3.95
C GLU A 108 8.43 5.33 5.42
N CYS A 109 7.59 6.31 5.73
CA CYS A 109 7.04 6.52 7.05
C CYS A 109 6.19 5.33 7.53
N VAL A 110 5.42 4.72 6.63
CA VAL A 110 4.61 3.53 6.94
C VAL A 110 5.49 2.29 7.14
N ASP A 111 6.53 2.11 6.33
CA ASP A 111 7.51 1.02 6.51
C ASP A 111 8.20 1.12 7.87
N ILE A 112 8.68 2.30 8.25
CA ILE A 112 9.29 2.57 9.56
C ILE A 112 8.34 2.17 10.70
N LEU A 113 7.08 2.61 10.65
CA LEU A 113 6.08 2.23 11.67
C LEU A 113 5.90 0.71 11.74
N CYS A 114 5.79 0.04 10.60
CA CYS A 114 5.56 -1.40 10.57
C CYS A 114 6.76 -2.16 11.15
N ARG A 115 7.99 -1.73 10.85
CA ARG A 115 9.23 -2.27 11.45
C ARG A 115 9.27 -2.08 12.96
N GLU A 116 8.94 -0.88 13.43
CA GLU A 116 8.87 -0.56 14.87
C GLU A 116 7.83 -1.42 15.59
N LEU A 117 6.63 -1.57 15.03
CA LEU A 117 5.56 -2.39 15.62
C LEU A 117 5.91 -3.88 15.66
N HIS A 118 6.59 -4.41 14.63
CA HIS A 118 6.96 -5.83 14.55
C HIS A 118 8.32 -6.15 15.19
N GLY A 119 9.11 -5.13 15.57
CA GLY A 119 10.42 -5.30 16.19
C GLY A 119 11.47 -5.95 15.27
N ASN A 120 11.37 -5.74 13.95
CA ASN A 120 12.32 -6.28 12.97
C ASN A 120 12.59 -5.29 11.84
N ASN A 121 13.65 -5.53 11.06
CA ASN A 121 14.07 -4.67 9.96
C ASN A 121 13.63 -5.15 8.57
N LEU A 122 12.70 -6.12 8.50
CA LEU A 122 12.15 -6.55 7.22
C LEU A 122 11.26 -5.44 6.64
N PRO A 123 11.19 -5.28 5.30
CA PRO A 123 10.24 -4.36 4.68
C PRO A 123 8.83 -4.54 5.24
N PHE A 124 8.21 -3.44 5.66
CA PHE A 124 6.91 -3.39 6.31
C PHE A 124 6.79 -4.32 7.53
N GLY A 125 7.87 -4.54 8.28
CA GLY A 125 7.90 -5.44 9.43
C GLY A 125 7.73 -6.92 9.06
N GLY A 126 7.94 -7.27 7.78
CA GLY A 126 7.70 -8.61 7.23
C GLY A 126 6.23 -8.89 6.90
N LYS A 127 5.35 -7.88 7.03
CA LYS A 127 3.93 -7.99 6.69
C LYS A 127 3.77 -8.07 5.17
N PRO A 128 2.95 -9.00 4.65
CA PRO A 128 2.60 -9.00 3.23
C PRO A 128 2.04 -7.64 2.82
N PHE A 129 2.75 -6.97 1.93
CA PHE A 129 2.42 -5.64 1.44
C PHE A 129 2.16 -5.71 -0.05
N ILE A 130 0.91 -5.45 -0.46
CA ILE A 130 0.48 -5.51 -1.85
C ILE A 130 0.01 -4.11 -2.22
N SER A 131 0.60 -3.51 -3.22
CA SER A 131 0.16 -2.22 -3.74
C SER A 131 -0.23 -2.32 -5.20
N ILE A 132 -1.08 -1.40 -5.63
CA ILE A 132 -1.56 -1.34 -7.01
C ILE A 132 -1.70 0.11 -7.45
N GLY A 133 -1.56 0.34 -8.76
CA GLY A 133 -1.77 1.67 -9.33
C GLY A 133 -1.28 1.77 -10.76
N ASP A 134 -1.32 2.99 -11.28
CA ASP A 134 -0.74 3.32 -12.58
C ASP A 134 0.19 4.53 -12.44
N PHE A 135 1.45 4.39 -12.83
CA PHE A 135 2.40 5.51 -12.87
C PHE A 135 2.10 6.50 -14.00
N HIS A 136 1.26 6.12 -14.97
CA HIS A 136 0.77 7.02 -16.01
C HIS A 136 -0.43 7.86 -15.55
N GLN A 137 -1.06 7.51 -14.43
CA GLN A 137 -2.00 8.39 -13.74
C GLN A 137 -1.19 9.44 -12.95
N VAL A 138 -1.61 10.70 -13.02
CA VAL A 138 -0.90 11.92 -12.60
C VAL A 138 -0.04 11.73 -11.34
N SER A 139 1.25 12.06 -11.40
CA SER A 139 2.21 11.93 -10.28
C SER A 139 1.82 12.73 -9.01
N PRO A 140 2.44 12.45 -7.84
CA PRO A 140 2.09 13.11 -6.57
C PRO A 140 2.09 14.64 -6.71
N VAL A 141 1.06 15.29 -6.16
CA VAL A 141 0.94 16.75 -6.19
C VAL A 141 2.01 17.37 -5.30
N VAL A 142 3.09 17.86 -5.90
CA VAL A 142 4.08 18.72 -5.23
C VAL A 142 3.67 20.16 -5.52
N LYS A 143 3.23 20.90 -4.48
CA LYS A 143 2.90 22.32 -4.64
C LYS A 143 4.18 23.08 -5.04
N GLU A 144 4.17 23.65 -6.24
CA GLU A 144 5.06 24.75 -6.67
C GLU A 144 6.58 24.47 -6.79
N GLN A 145 7.00 23.23 -7.07
CA GLN A 145 8.46 22.92 -7.16
C GLN A 145 8.94 22.31 -8.49
N GLY A 146 8.09 22.30 -9.52
CA GLY A 146 8.45 21.86 -10.87
C GLY A 146 8.70 20.35 -11.03
N PRO A 147 9.03 19.88 -12.25
CA PRO A 147 9.12 18.45 -12.58
C PRO A 147 10.13 17.65 -11.75
N THR A 148 11.26 18.27 -11.38
CA THR A 148 12.32 17.63 -10.59
C THR A 148 11.81 17.21 -9.21
N ALA A 149 11.09 18.09 -8.52
CA ALA A 149 10.54 17.79 -7.20
C ALA A 149 9.44 16.71 -7.27
N THR A 150 8.66 16.66 -8.37
CA THR A 150 7.70 15.57 -8.61
C THR A 150 8.40 14.22 -8.77
N ILE A 151 9.54 14.18 -9.47
CA ILE A 151 10.35 12.95 -9.61
C ILE A 151 10.93 12.55 -8.25
N GLU A 152 11.49 13.49 -7.50
CA GLU A 152 12.06 13.23 -6.17
C GLU A 152 11.02 12.77 -5.16
N ALA A 153 9.77 13.22 -5.27
CA ALA A 153 8.66 12.76 -4.45
C ALA A 153 8.10 11.39 -4.89
N SER A 154 8.46 10.89 -6.07
CA SER A 154 7.95 9.63 -6.60
C SER A 154 8.41 8.44 -5.78
N ILE A 155 7.50 7.48 -5.55
CA ILE A 155 7.82 6.22 -4.88
C ILE A 155 8.94 5.44 -5.59
N LYS A 156 9.15 5.64 -6.90
CA LYS A 156 10.25 5.01 -7.65
C LYS A 156 11.64 5.43 -7.17
N THR A 157 11.74 6.58 -6.50
CA THR A 157 12.98 7.09 -5.92
C THR A 157 13.13 6.76 -4.43
N SER A 158 12.19 6.01 -3.86
CA SER A 158 12.30 5.49 -2.49
C SER A 158 13.40 4.43 -2.43
N HIS A 159 14.09 4.38 -1.29
CA HIS A 159 15.03 3.30 -1.00
C HIS A 159 14.36 1.92 -0.90
N LEU A 160 13.03 1.87 -0.70
CA LEU A 160 12.25 0.63 -0.66
C LEU A 160 11.95 0.07 -2.06
N TRP A 161 11.94 0.93 -3.09
CA TRP A 161 11.50 0.53 -4.43
C TRP A 161 12.27 -0.65 -5.04
N PRO A 162 13.61 -0.77 -4.87
CA PRO A 162 14.36 -1.94 -5.34
C PRO A 162 13.89 -3.27 -4.74
N ASP A 163 13.26 -3.25 -3.55
CA ASP A 163 12.75 -4.45 -2.88
C ASP A 163 11.37 -4.89 -3.41
N PHE A 164 10.69 -4.03 -4.19
CA PHE A 164 9.38 -4.35 -4.75
C PHE A 164 9.48 -5.34 -5.90
N ARG A 165 8.71 -6.43 -5.81
CA ARG A 165 8.39 -7.26 -6.96
C ARG A 165 7.31 -6.59 -7.79
N ILE A 166 7.67 -6.19 -9.01
CA ILE A 166 6.74 -5.56 -9.95
C ILE A 166 6.04 -6.65 -10.78
N LEU A 167 4.71 -6.57 -10.84
CA LEU A 167 3.85 -7.43 -11.64
C LEU A 167 2.90 -6.55 -12.46
N SER A 168 2.54 -6.97 -13.67
CA SER A 168 1.66 -6.20 -14.55
C SER A 168 0.30 -6.89 -14.72
N LEU A 169 -0.78 -6.12 -14.61
CA LEU A 169 -2.14 -6.57 -14.88
C LEU A 169 -2.42 -6.48 -16.37
N HIS A 170 -2.20 -7.60 -17.05
CA HIS A 170 -2.70 -7.83 -18.39
C HIS A 170 -4.21 -8.16 -18.32
N HIS A 171 -4.97 -7.89 -19.40
CA HIS A 171 -6.43 -8.05 -19.44
C HIS A 171 -6.92 -9.42 -18.88
N PRO A 172 -8.17 -9.53 -18.39
CA PRO A 172 -8.88 -10.80 -18.50
C PRO A 172 -9.03 -11.09 -20.00
N ASN A 173 -8.52 -12.23 -20.47
CA ASN A 173 -8.65 -12.65 -21.84
C ASN A 173 -10.15 -12.66 -22.24
N PRO A 174 -10.62 -11.87 -23.24
CA PRO A 174 -12.04 -11.84 -23.62
C PRO A 174 -12.56 -13.13 -24.30
N LEU A 175 -11.75 -14.19 -24.37
CA LEU A 175 -12.10 -15.41 -25.10
C LEU A 175 -12.92 -16.44 -24.29
N CYS A 176 -13.41 -16.11 -23.09
CA CYS A 176 -14.34 -16.97 -22.35
C CYS A 176 -15.80 -16.47 -22.36
N CYS A 177 -16.17 -15.69 -23.37
CA CYS A 177 -17.58 -15.40 -23.71
C CYS A 177 -17.85 -15.83 -25.15
N ARG A 178 -17.87 -17.15 -25.39
CA ARG A 178 -18.57 -17.77 -26.52
C ARG A 178 -19.18 -19.09 -26.03
N SER A 179 -20.37 -18.99 -25.44
CA SER A 179 -21.42 -20.01 -25.53
C SER A 179 -22.19 -19.80 -26.84
#